data_AF-A0A9D4D7H5-F1
#
_entry.id   AF-A0A9D4D7H5-F1
#
_cell.length_a   1.000
_cell.length_b   1.000
_cell.length_c   1.000
_cell.angle_alpha   90.00
_cell.angle_beta   90.00
_cell.angle_gamma   90.00
#
_symmetry.space_group_name_H-M   'P 1'
#
loop_
_entity.id
_entity.type
_entity.pdbx_description
1 polymer ?
#
loop_
_entity_poly.entity_id
_entity_poly.type
_entity_poly.pdbx_seq_one_letter_code
_entity_poly.pdbx_strand_id
1 'polypeptide(L)'
;MLLMQDTMNKMCHKKRDALHLKNVFNQRSVSKNVSETFNYVSDFLKFVTEGYTLLFAMEMLDLPTLDTVPTMTSAEAEEALNYVSTCIVDTVWNDVTVHIPSSNLKEEDTYGFCNCKEDIEGAVMIECENVACTEGVWFHLECVGLTEETVPGEDEVWFCSAECRNSNKRSHSASHTIDRKFEYVKMLLWRGLSDMIRRNAVRQNDGPMITLYWKCDLPQFIKHNHTKYTILGHRLIAKFTGLNCFLPKRLRQDLIWNRTINLSGGRGTNIETDLVNDFLNREFKDSIRSVGHRLTDDTLARHGKLTGSVGKALDEAYENITGIDSKPGTRKTHERKADLVMMTDILYHEKLTKEIPGRLFKSFPTIKNITSMDGA
;
A
#
# COMPACT_ATOMS: atom_id res chain seq x y z
N MET A 1 5.63 -5.21 -2.43
CA MET A 1 6.11 -4.55 -3.67
C MET A 1 4.98 -4.28 -4.67
N LEU A 2 4.23 -5.29 -5.11
CA LEU A 2 3.16 -5.19 -6.11
C LEU A 2 2.05 -4.18 -5.76
N LEU A 3 1.54 -4.22 -4.53
CA LEU A 3 0.46 -3.30 -4.15
C LEU A 3 0.91 -1.84 -4.20
N MET A 4 2.19 -1.53 -3.93
CA MET A 4 2.70 -0.17 -4.06
C MET A 4 2.68 0.24 -5.53
N GLN A 5 3.02 -0.66 -6.45
CA GLN A 5 2.86 -0.41 -7.87
C GLN A 5 1.40 -0.14 -8.25
N ASP A 6 0.42 -0.93 -7.80
CA ASP A 6 -0.99 -0.67 -8.10
C ASP A 6 -1.47 0.68 -7.56
N THR A 7 -1.03 0.99 -6.33
CA THR A 7 -1.40 2.22 -5.65
C THR A 7 -0.77 3.43 -6.30
N MET A 8 0.52 3.36 -6.62
CA MET A 8 1.24 4.42 -7.31
C MET A 8 0.83 4.55 -8.77
N ASN A 9 0.44 3.47 -9.44
CA ASN A 9 -0.19 3.51 -10.75
C ASN A 9 -1.50 4.28 -10.64
N LYS A 10 -2.41 3.93 -9.73
CA LYS A 10 -3.65 4.69 -9.51
C LYS A 10 -3.37 6.16 -9.22
N MET A 11 -2.37 6.46 -8.39
CA MET A 11 -1.97 7.83 -8.07
C MET A 11 -1.38 8.59 -9.26
N CYS A 12 -0.51 7.96 -10.05
CA CYS A 12 0.19 8.60 -11.18
C CYS A 12 -0.66 8.61 -12.47
N HIS A 13 -1.68 7.76 -12.58
CA HIS A 13 -2.42 7.54 -13.84
C HIS A 13 -3.50 8.60 -14.14
N LYS A 14 -3.74 9.58 -13.28
CA LYS A 14 -4.73 10.66 -13.57
C LYS A 14 -4.25 12.02 -13.09
N LYS A 15 -3.12 12.53 -13.60
CA LYS A 15 -2.61 13.88 -13.33
C LYS A 15 -2.59 14.30 -11.84
N ARG A 16 -2.71 13.39 -10.84
CA ARG A 16 -3.07 13.66 -9.42
C ARG A 16 -2.05 14.55 -8.70
N ASP A 17 -2.36 15.13 -7.54
CA ASP A 17 -1.51 16.11 -6.83
C ASP A 17 -0.09 15.65 -6.51
N ALA A 18 0.13 14.33 -6.39
CA ALA A 18 1.48 13.76 -6.38
C ALA A 18 2.34 14.23 -7.57
N LEU A 19 1.74 14.53 -8.72
CA LEU A 19 2.39 15.11 -9.89
C LEU A 19 2.78 16.58 -9.68
N HIS A 20 2.01 17.34 -8.89
CA HIS A 20 2.37 18.71 -8.52
C HIS A 20 3.63 18.71 -7.64
N LEU A 21 3.64 17.92 -6.56
CA LEU A 21 4.84 17.76 -5.71
C LEU A 21 6.01 17.17 -6.52
N LYS A 22 5.76 16.19 -7.39
CA LYS A 22 6.78 15.65 -8.30
C LYS A 22 7.40 16.74 -9.18
N ASN A 23 6.59 17.67 -9.70
CA ASN A 23 7.07 18.75 -10.55
C ASN A 23 7.82 19.83 -9.75
N VAL A 24 7.30 20.20 -8.57
CA VAL A 24 7.91 21.20 -7.66
C VAL A 24 9.27 20.72 -7.17
N PHE A 25 9.37 19.46 -6.74
CA PHE A 25 10.60 18.85 -6.23
C PHE A 25 11.44 18.16 -7.31
N ASN A 26 11.18 18.46 -8.59
CA ASN A 26 11.95 17.98 -9.74
C ASN A 26 12.19 16.45 -9.80
N GLN A 27 11.23 15.66 -9.32
CA GLN A 27 11.29 14.19 -9.27
C GLN A 27 10.98 13.57 -10.66
N ARG A 28 11.71 14.00 -11.69
CA ARG A 28 11.44 13.65 -13.11
C ARG A 28 11.53 12.15 -13.39
N SER A 29 12.34 11.44 -12.60
CA SER A 29 12.56 9.99 -12.72
C SER A 29 11.37 9.13 -12.28
N VAL A 30 10.36 9.70 -11.59
CA VAL A 30 9.13 9.00 -11.22
C VAL A 30 8.24 8.87 -12.46
N SER A 31 8.05 7.67 -13.00
CA SER A 31 7.26 7.47 -14.23
C SER A 31 5.91 6.79 -13.95
N LYS A 32 5.03 6.76 -14.97
CA LYS A 32 3.79 5.97 -14.93
C LYS A 32 4.07 4.46 -14.92
N ASN A 33 5.24 4.06 -15.41
CA ASN A 33 5.67 2.67 -15.39
C ASN A 33 6.45 2.42 -14.09
N VAL A 34 5.71 2.19 -13.01
CA VAL A 34 6.27 2.08 -11.67
C VAL A 34 7.25 0.92 -11.54
N SER A 35 7.07 -0.18 -12.28
CA SER A 35 8.02 -1.30 -12.25
C SER A 35 9.42 -0.93 -12.74
N GLU A 36 9.54 -0.03 -13.72
CA GLU A 36 10.82 0.41 -14.27
C GLU A 36 11.49 1.50 -13.42
N THR A 37 10.70 2.23 -12.63
CA THR A 37 11.16 3.39 -11.83
C THR A 37 10.93 3.18 -10.33
N PHE A 38 10.84 1.92 -9.90
CA PHE A 38 10.42 1.52 -8.56
C PHE A 38 11.15 2.26 -7.45
N ASN A 39 12.49 2.35 -7.54
CA ASN A 39 13.31 3.01 -6.52
C ASN A 39 12.95 4.50 -6.40
N TYR A 40 12.77 5.20 -7.52
CA TYR A 40 12.38 6.61 -7.52
C TYR A 40 10.97 6.80 -6.97
N VAL A 41 10.04 5.91 -7.32
CA VAL A 41 8.65 5.94 -6.83
C VAL A 41 8.59 5.68 -5.32
N SER A 42 9.36 4.71 -4.85
CA SER A 42 9.56 4.38 -3.44
C SER A 42 10.13 5.57 -2.66
N ASP A 43 11.21 6.18 -3.17
CA ASP A 43 11.87 7.31 -2.52
C ASP A 43 10.95 8.54 -2.48
N PHE A 44 10.18 8.76 -3.54
CA PHE A 44 9.16 9.81 -3.60
C PHE A 44 8.03 9.58 -2.61
N LEU A 45 7.47 8.38 -2.53
CA LEU A 45 6.44 8.05 -1.54
C LEU A 45 6.98 8.31 -0.12
N LYS A 46 8.21 7.89 0.16
CA LYS A 46 8.85 8.14 1.47
C LYS A 46 9.03 9.64 1.75
N PHE A 47 9.49 10.41 0.76
CA PHE A 47 9.64 11.87 0.88
C PHE A 47 8.31 12.55 1.22
N VAL A 48 7.27 12.22 0.46
CA VAL A 48 5.93 12.79 0.65
C VAL A 48 5.34 12.38 2.00
N THR A 49 5.54 11.12 2.41
CA THR A 49 5.13 10.63 3.73
C THR A 49 5.76 11.44 4.85
N GLU A 50 7.09 11.61 4.81
CA GLU A 50 7.82 12.40 5.81
C GLU A 50 7.33 13.86 5.84
N GLY A 51 7.15 14.48 4.68
CA GLY A 51 6.65 15.86 4.60
C GLY A 51 5.27 16.03 5.23
N TYR A 52 4.33 15.11 4.95
CA TYR A 52 3.01 15.15 5.59
C TYR A 52 3.07 14.83 7.08
N THR A 53 3.87 13.85 7.52
CA THR A 53 4.05 13.57 8.96
C THR A 53 4.57 14.81 9.70
N LEU A 54 5.57 15.50 9.14
CA LEU A 54 6.10 16.73 9.72
C LEU A 54 5.08 17.87 9.73
N LEU A 55 4.29 18.01 8.67
CA LEU A 55 3.22 19.00 8.60
C LEU A 55 2.16 18.77 9.70
N PHE A 56 1.75 17.51 9.92
CA PHE A 56 0.86 17.13 11.03
C PHE A 56 1.48 17.44 12.39
N ALA A 57 2.74 17.07 12.59
CA ALA A 57 3.45 17.33 13.84
C ALA A 57 3.57 18.84 14.13
N MET A 58 3.87 19.65 13.11
CA MET A 58 3.94 21.10 13.23
C MET A 58 2.60 21.70 13.65
N GLU A 59 1.49 21.26 13.05
CA GLU A 59 0.16 21.79 13.39
C GLU A 59 -0.33 21.31 14.77
N MET A 60 0.03 20.10 15.20
CA MET A 60 -0.32 19.57 16.52
C MET A 60 0.46 20.22 17.67
N LEU A 61 1.70 20.65 17.39
CA LEU A 61 2.59 21.31 18.36
C LEU A 61 2.59 22.83 18.22
N ASP A 62 1.69 23.39 17.41
CA ASP A 62 1.60 24.82 17.09
C ASP A 62 2.95 25.45 16.65
N LEU A 63 3.76 24.69 15.90
CA LEU A 63 5.05 25.15 15.39
C LEU A 63 4.84 25.93 14.08
N PRO A 64 5.39 27.16 13.97
CA PRO A 64 5.22 27.98 12.78
C PRO A 64 6.08 27.51 11.61
N THR A 65 7.24 26.90 11.88
CA THR A 65 8.18 26.39 10.86
C THR A 65 8.89 25.14 11.36
N LEU A 66 9.42 24.33 10.43
CA LEU A 66 10.15 23.11 10.76
C LEU A 66 11.50 23.37 11.47
N ASP A 67 12.08 24.57 11.30
CA ASP A 67 13.32 24.95 11.98
C ASP A 67 13.08 25.51 13.39
N THR A 68 11.82 25.63 13.82
CA THR A 68 11.50 26.03 15.19
C THR A 68 11.86 24.88 16.14
N VAL A 69 12.84 25.11 17.03
CA VAL A 69 13.22 24.16 18.06
C VAL A 69 12.34 24.42 19.30
N PRO A 70 11.48 23.48 19.71
CA PRO A 70 10.69 23.66 20.91
C PRO A 70 11.59 23.70 22.14
N THR A 71 11.29 24.57 23.10
CA THR A 71 12.00 24.57 24.38
C THR A 71 11.35 23.52 25.28
N MET A 72 11.89 22.30 25.26
CA MET A 72 11.37 21.16 26.01
C MET A 72 12.52 20.33 26.58
N THR A 73 12.29 19.74 27.74
CA THR A 73 13.14 18.71 28.33
C THR A 73 13.08 17.42 27.51
N SER A 74 14.01 16.49 27.75
CA SER A 74 14.00 15.19 27.05
C SER A 74 12.72 14.38 27.32
N ALA A 75 12.17 14.47 28.53
CA ALA A 75 10.95 13.78 28.91
C ALA A 75 9.73 14.38 28.21
N GLU A 76 9.62 15.70 28.18
CA GLU A 76 8.55 16.41 27.46
C GLU A 76 8.62 16.16 25.94
N ALA A 77 9.82 16.04 25.38
CA ALA A 77 10.01 15.69 23.97
C ALA A 77 9.53 14.27 23.65
N GLU A 78 9.78 13.31 24.54
CA GLU A 78 9.31 11.93 24.39
C GLU A 78 7.78 11.83 24.52
N GLU A 79 7.21 12.56 25.48
CA GLU A 79 5.75 12.67 25.64
C GLU A 79 5.08 13.30 24.41
N ALA A 80 5.65 14.42 23.91
CA ALA A 80 5.17 15.07 22.70
C ALA A 80 5.25 14.15 21.48
N LEU A 81 6.34 13.37 21.34
CA LEU A 81 6.49 12.39 20.27
C LEU A 81 5.43 11.29 20.36
N ASN A 82 5.17 10.75 21.56
CA ASN A 82 4.14 9.74 21.78
C ASN A 82 2.73 10.29 21.49
N TYR A 83 2.45 11.52 21.91
CA TYR A 83 1.20 12.20 21.63
C TYR A 83 0.99 12.40 20.12
N VAL A 84 1.95 13.03 19.44
CA VAL A 84 1.87 13.33 18.00
C VAL A 84 1.76 12.05 17.18
N SER A 85 2.55 11.03 17.50
CA SER A 85 2.50 9.75 16.78
C SER A 85 1.15 9.06 16.94
N THR A 86 0.58 9.06 18.16
CA THR A 86 -0.77 8.51 18.42
C THR A 86 -1.83 9.28 17.64
N CYS A 87 -1.83 10.62 17.72
CA CYS A 87 -2.81 11.44 17.01
C CYS A 87 -2.72 11.29 15.49
N ILE A 88 -1.50 11.20 14.92
CA ILE A 88 -1.33 10.96 13.49
C ILE A 88 -1.91 9.60 13.12
N VAL A 89 -1.58 8.55 13.86
CA VAL A 89 -2.09 7.19 13.61
C VAL A 89 -3.62 7.18 13.69
N ASP A 90 -4.20 7.72 14.76
CA ASP A 90 -5.66 7.78 14.93
C ASP A 90 -6.34 8.57 13.82
N THR A 91 -5.70 9.62 13.32
CA THR A 91 -6.27 10.43 12.22
C THR A 91 -6.24 9.70 10.89
N VAL A 92 -5.16 8.98 10.58
CA VAL A 92 -4.99 8.29 9.28
C VAL A 92 -5.52 6.87 9.28
N TRP A 93 -5.72 6.29 10.46
CA TRP A 93 -6.30 4.97 10.59
C TRP A 93 -7.74 5.07 10.07
N ASN A 94 -8.00 4.33 9.00
CA ASN A 94 -9.37 4.17 8.55
C ASN A 94 -10.06 3.27 9.56
N ASP A 95 -11.13 3.76 10.19
CA ASP A 95 -12.10 2.87 10.81
C ASP A 95 -12.56 1.91 9.71
N VAL A 96 -12.00 0.70 9.74
CA VAL A 96 -12.54 -0.39 8.98
C VAL A 96 -13.83 -0.72 9.73
N THR A 97 -14.94 -0.11 9.31
CA THR A 97 -16.24 -0.73 9.49
C THR A 97 -16.22 -2.00 8.66
N VAL A 98 -15.56 -3.02 9.19
CA VAL A 98 -15.85 -4.38 8.81
C VAL A 98 -17.30 -4.52 9.25
N HIS A 99 -18.24 -4.42 8.31
CA HIS A 99 -19.46 -5.19 8.43
C HIS A 99 -18.99 -6.64 8.42
N ILE A 100 -18.49 -7.10 9.57
CA ILE A 100 -18.44 -8.51 9.89
C ILE A 100 -19.93 -8.83 9.85
N PRO A 101 -20.43 -9.61 8.89
CA PRO A 101 -21.73 -10.21 9.08
C PRO A 101 -21.53 -10.99 10.37
N SER A 102 -22.09 -10.51 11.47
CA SER A 102 -22.03 -11.22 12.74
C SER A 102 -22.53 -12.61 12.42
N SER A 103 -21.61 -13.58 12.34
CA SER A 103 -21.95 -14.98 12.37
C SER A 103 -22.37 -15.27 13.81
N ASN A 104 -23.52 -14.70 14.17
CA ASN A 104 -24.32 -15.16 15.26
C ASN A 104 -24.76 -16.56 14.86
N LEU A 105 -23.98 -17.52 15.31
CA LEU A 105 -24.44 -18.87 15.54
C LEU A 105 -25.60 -18.79 16.54
N LYS A 106 -26.82 -18.55 16.02
CA LYS A 106 -28.06 -19.31 16.22
C LYS A 106 -29.30 -18.47 15.89
N GLU A 107 -30.17 -19.12 15.11
CA GLU A 107 -31.64 -19.03 15.04
C GLU A 107 -32.29 -18.05 14.02
N GLU A 108 -32.94 -18.69 13.04
CA GLU A 108 -33.90 -18.22 12.02
C GLU A 108 -33.38 -17.29 10.89
N ASP A 109 -32.91 -17.94 9.81
CA ASP A 109 -32.63 -17.33 8.50
C ASP A 109 -33.88 -16.61 7.96
N THR A 110 -33.93 -15.30 8.15
CA THR A 110 -34.86 -14.43 7.43
C THR A 110 -34.13 -13.85 6.23
N TYR A 111 -34.54 -14.26 5.03
CA TYR A 111 -33.96 -13.80 3.77
C TYR A 111 -34.16 -12.28 3.60
N GLY A 112 -33.06 -11.53 3.67
CA GLY A 112 -33.08 -10.07 3.70
C GLY A 112 -33.22 -9.37 2.35
N PHE A 113 -33.16 -10.11 1.24
CA PHE A 113 -33.14 -9.57 -0.11
C PHE A 113 -34.54 -9.52 -0.74
N CYS A 114 -34.67 -8.67 -1.77
CA CYS A 114 -35.90 -8.34 -2.47
C CYS A 114 -36.99 -7.73 -1.56
N ASN A 115 -38.04 -7.19 -2.17
CA ASN A 115 -39.24 -6.74 -1.46
C ASN A 115 -40.11 -7.92 -1.00
N CYS A 116 -40.01 -9.08 -1.66
CA CYS A 116 -40.78 -10.28 -1.33
C CYS A 116 -40.27 -11.01 -0.08
N LYS A 117 -39.01 -10.79 0.32
CA LYS A 117 -38.36 -11.45 1.48
C LYS A 117 -38.41 -12.99 1.43
N GLU A 118 -38.56 -13.56 0.24
CA GLU A 118 -38.54 -15.00 -0.01
C GLU A 118 -37.28 -15.34 -0.81
N ASP A 119 -36.59 -16.41 -0.42
CA ASP A 119 -35.47 -16.95 -1.19
C ASP A 119 -36.01 -17.86 -2.31
N ILE A 120 -35.80 -17.47 -3.56
CA ILE A 120 -36.23 -18.25 -4.73
C ILE A 120 -35.00 -18.87 -5.37
N GLU A 121 -34.80 -20.18 -5.16
CA GLU A 121 -33.66 -20.89 -5.73
C GLU A 121 -33.59 -20.74 -7.26
N GLY A 122 -32.46 -20.25 -7.76
CA GLY A 122 -32.20 -20.08 -9.18
C GLY A 122 -32.80 -18.82 -9.82
N ALA A 123 -33.44 -17.95 -9.04
CA ALA A 123 -33.95 -16.69 -9.56
C ALA A 123 -32.83 -15.72 -9.92
N VAL A 124 -32.94 -15.10 -11.09
CA VAL A 124 -32.04 -14.02 -11.52
C VAL A 124 -32.43 -12.74 -10.80
N MET A 125 -31.43 -12.03 -10.28
CA MET A 125 -31.61 -10.82 -9.49
C MET A 125 -30.87 -9.63 -10.10
N ILE A 126 -31.37 -8.43 -9.81
CA ILE A 126 -30.77 -7.15 -10.18
C ILE A 126 -30.53 -6.30 -8.93
N GLU A 127 -29.39 -5.61 -8.89
CA GLU A 127 -29.01 -4.72 -7.79
C GLU A 127 -29.55 -3.30 -8.01
N CYS A 128 -30.12 -2.70 -6.97
CA CYS A 128 -30.47 -1.27 -7.01
C CYS A 128 -29.24 -0.41 -6.71
N GLU A 129 -28.95 0.56 -7.58
CA GLU A 129 -27.79 1.47 -7.43
C GLU A 129 -27.90 2.43 -6.22
N ASN A 130 -29.07 2.52 -5.56
CA ASN A 130 -29.21 3.32 -4.35
C ASN A 130 -28.70 2.51 -3.13
N VAL A 131 -27.48 2.81 -2.69
CA VAL A 131 -26.84 2.18 -1.51
C VAL A 131 -27.65 2.33 -0.21
N ALA A 132 -28.54 3.33 -0.14
CA ALA A 132 -29.43 3.55 1.01
C ALA A 132 -30.85 3.00 0.80
N CYS A 133 -31.04 2.02 -0.10
CA CYS A 133 -32.34 1.40 -0.34
C CYS A 133 -32.80 0.58 0.88
N THR A 134 -33.95 0.93 1.46
CA THR A 134 -34.54 0.23 2.61
C THR A 134 -35.31 -1.04 2.21
N GLU A 135 -35.73 -1.12 0.96
CA GLU A 135 -36.59 -2.21 0.46
C GLU A 135 -35.82 -3.48 0.07
N GLY A 136 -34.48 -3.40 0.01
CA GLY A 136 -33.59 -4.49 -0.39
C GLY A 136 -32.49 -4.01 -1.33
N VAL A 137 -31.33 -4.67 -1.29
CA VAL A 137 -30.19 -4.36 -2.17
C VAL A 137 -30.34 -5.05 -3.52
N TRP A 138 -30.82 -6.29 -3.51
CA TRP A 138 -31.03 -7.15 -4.68
C TRP A 138 -32.51 -7.49 -4.84
N PHE A 139 -33.02 -7.53 -6.07
CA PHE A 139 -34.42 -7.82 -6.38
C PHE A 139 -34.52 -8.91 -7.44
N HIS A 140 -35.43 -9.86 -7.29
CA HIS A 140 -35.75 -10.79 -8.39
C HIS A 140 -36.32 -10.00 -9.57
N LEU A 141 -35.91 -10.36 -10.80
CA LEU A 141 -36.41 -9.71 -12.01
C LEU A 141 -37.95 -9.70 -12.05
N GLU A 142 -38.57 -10.83 -11.73
CA GLU A 142 -40.03 -10.98 -11.71
C GLU A 142 -40.70 -10.07 -10.68
N CYS A 143 -40.12 -9.90 -9.49
CA CYS A 143 -40.66 -9.05 -8.43
C CYS A 143 -40.64 -7.56 -8.78
N VAL A 144 -39.87 -7.17 -9.79
CA VAL A 144 -39.75 -5.78 -10.27
C VAL A 144 -40.22 -5.62 -11.73
N GLY A 145 -40.89 -6.64 -12.27
CA GLY A 145 -41.47 -6.61 -13.61
C GLY A 145 -40.44 -6.61 -14.75
N LEU A 146 -39.23 -7.10 -14.50
CA LEU A 146 -38.19 -7.31 -15.50
C LEU A 146 -38.15 -8.77 -15.95
N THR A 147 -37.60 -8.96 -17.14
CA THR A 147 -37.25 -10.25 -17.76
C THR A 147 -35.79 -10.18 -18.18
N GLU A 148 -35.14 -11.32 -18.40
CA GLU A 148 -33.72 -11.37 -18.83
C GLU A 148 -33.42 -10.51 -20.09
N GLU A 149 -34.42 -10.34 -20.96
CA GLU A 149 -34.31 -9.50 -22.18
C GLU A 149 -34.46 -8.00 -21.93
N THR A 150 -35.03 -7.62 -20.78
CA THR A 150 -35.29 -6.22 -20.39
C THR A 150 -34.39 -5.73 -19.26
N VAL A 151 -33.46 -6.58 -18.81
CA VAL A 151 -32.38 -6.17 -17.89
C VAL A 151 -31.53 -5.10 -18.58
N PRO A 152 -31.29 -3.96 -17.93
CA PRO A 152 -30.39 -2.93 -18.45
C PRO A 152 -29.01 -3.53 -18.74
N GLY A 153 -28.39 -3.14 -19.85
CA GLY A 153 -27.05 -3.62 -20.21
C GLY A 153 -26.00 -3.23 -19.17
N GLU A 154 -24.79 -3.80 -19.25
CA GLU A 154 -23.70 -3.57 -18.27
C GLU A 154 -23.37 -2.09 -18.00
N ASP A 155 -23.69 -1.18 -18.94
CA ASP A 155 -23.46 0.26 -18.83
C ASP A 155 -24.68 1.07 -18.33
N GLU A 156 -25.82 0.43 -18.06
CA GLU A 156 -27.07 1.09 -17.67
C GLU A 156 -27.42 0.87 -16.19
N VAL A 157 -27.73 1.97 -15.50
CA VAL A 157 -28.05 1.95 -14.06
C VAL A 157 -29.54 1.67 -13.80
N TRP A 158 -29.81 0.77 -12.86
CA TRP A 158 -31.16 0.39 -12.47
C TRP A 158 -31.54 0.85 -11.05
N PHE A 159 -32.81 1.23 -10.88
CA PHE A 159 -33.38 1.65 -9.60
C PHE A 159 -34.71 0.96 -9.38
N CYS A 160 -34.93 0.43 -8.17
CA CYS A 160 -36.17 -0.28 -7.82
C CYS A 160 -37.41 0.62 -7.82
N SER A 161 -37.24 1.93 -7.65
CA SER A 161 -38.35 2.89 -7.63
C SER A 161 -37.93 4.28 -8.10
N ALA A 162 -38.92 5.09 -8.48
CA ALA A 162 -38.71 6.52 -8.79
C ALA A 162 -38.16 7.30 -7.58
N GLU A 163 -38.49 6.85 -6.36
CA GLU A 163 -37.95 7.42 -5.12
C GLU A 163 -36.46 7.12 -4.98
N CYS A 164 -36.01 5.88 -5.22
CA CYS A 164 -34.58 5.53 -5.25
C CYS A 164 -33.82 6.26 -6.36
N ARG A 165 -34.45 6.45 -7.52
CA ARG A 165 -33.88 7.25 -8.62
C ARG A 165 -33.73 8.73 -8.24
N ASN A 166 -34.68 9.29 -7.51
CA ASN A 166 -34.69 10.71 -7.13
C ASN A 166 -33.90 10.99 -5.85
N SER A 167 -33.84 10.06 -4.91
CA SER A 167 -32.95 10.11 -3.74
C SER A 167 -31.49 10.01 -4.20
N ASN A 168 -31.20 9.25 -5.26
CA ASN A 168 -29.87 9.22 -5.84
C ASN A 168 -29.47 10.55 -6.53
N LYS A 169 -30.41 11.44 -6.90
CA LYS A 169 -30.05 12.82 -7.31
C LYS A 169 -29.53 13.66 -6.13
N ARG A 170 -29.84 13.30 -4.88
CA ARG A 170 -29.24 13.91 -3.69
C ARG A 170 -27.80 13.45 -3.45
N SER A 171 -27.30 12.40 -4.13
CA SER A 171 -25.90 12.00 -4.04
C SER A 171 -24.94 12.99 -4.73
N HIS A 172 -25.44 13.84 -5.64
CA HIS A 172 -24.68 15.01 -6.11
C HIS A 172 -24.61 16.16 -5.09
N SER A 173 -25.50 16.20 -4.09
CA SER A 173 -25.42 17.17 -2.98
C SER A 173 -24.53 16.72 -1.82
N ALA A 174 -24.28 15.40 -1.69
CA ALA A 174 -23.30 14.86 -0.74
C ALA A 174 -21.84 15.20 -1.09
N SER A 175 -21.59 15.71 -2.31
CA SER A 175 -20.25 16.18 -2.71
C SER A 175 -19.80 17.46 -2.00
N HIS A 176 -20.69 18.19 -1.33
CA HIS A 176 -20.36 19.42 -0.62
C HIS A 176 -19.94 19.23 0.84
N THR A 177 -20.13 18.03 1.42
CA THR A 177 -19.82 17.76 2.83
C THR A 177 -18.46 17.09 3.02
N ILE A 178 -18.00 16.28 2.07
CA ILE A 178 -16.76 15.51 2.21
C ILE A 178 -15.54 16.35 1.83
N ASP A 179 -14.57 16.45 2.73
CA ASP A 179 -13.25 17.04 2.44
C ASP A 179 -12.37 16.08 1.64
N ARG A 180 -12.41 16.20 0.31
CA ARG A 180 -11.62 15.32 -0.57
C ARG A 180 -10.12 15.61 -0.51
N LYS A 181 -9.72 16.83 -0.10
CA LYS A 181 -8.29 17.14 0.10
C LYS A 181 -7.74 16.37 1.30
N PHE A 182 -8.45 16.46 2.42
CA PHE A 182 -8.08 15.78 3.66
C PHE A 182 -8.06 14.27 3.49
N GLU A 183 -9.09 13.69 2.87
CA GLU A 183 -9.17 12.25 2.61
C GLU A 183 -8.02 11.76 1.72
N TYR A 184 -7.65 12.52 0.69
CA TYR A 184 -6.49 12.16 -0.14
C TYR A 184 -5.19 12.13 0.68
N VAL A 185 -4.96 13.13 1.52
CA VAL A 185 -3.77 13.22 2.37
C VAL A 185 -3.73 12.08 3.38
N LYS A 186 -4.86 11.79 4.04
CA LYS A 186 -5.00 10.64 4.95
C LYS A 186 -4.63 9.32 4.27
N MET A 187 -5.18 9.06 3.08
CA MET A 187 -4.89 7.82 2.35
C MET A 187 -3.42 7.70 1.95
N LEU A 188 -2.83 8.80 1.49
CA LEU A 188 -1.43 8.83 1.09
C LEU A 188 -0.50 8.60 2.29
N LEU A 189 -0.82 9.24 3.42
CA LEU A 189 -0.06 9.12 4.66
C LEU A 189 -0.19 7.71 5.26
N TRP A 190 -1.41 7.17 5.35
CA TRP A 190 -1.67 5.77 5.75
C TRP A 190 -0.86 4.80 4.90
N ARG A 191 -0.85 5.01 3.58
CA ARG A 191 -0.14 4.13 2.65
C ARG A 191 1.37 4.22 2.81
N GLY A 192 1.89 5.43 2.95
CA GLY A 192 3.30 5.71 3.16
C GLY A 192 3.83 5.10 4.45
N LEU A 193 3.13 5.35 5.57
CA LEU A 193 3.44 4.77 6.87
C LEU A 193 3.38 3.24 6.82
N SER A 194 2.35 2.67 6.19
CA SER A 194 2.24 1.22 5.99
C SER A 194 3.44 0.64 5.24
N ASP A 195 3.93 1.29 4.18
CA ASP A 195 5.14 0.85 3.45
C ASP A 195 6.40 0.95 4.32
N MET A 196 6.53 2.02 5.11
CA MET A 196 7.66 2.22 6.01
C MET A 196 7.73 1.15 7.11
N ILE A 197 6.61 0.81 7.74
CA ILE A 197 6.58 -0.22 8.81
C ILE A 197 6.85 -1.61 8.20
N ARG A 198 6.32 -1.91 7.00
CA ARG A 198 6.63 -3.16 6.28
C ARG A 198 8.13 -3.31 6.04
N ARG A 199 8.79 -2.26 5.56
CA ARG A 199 10.25 -2.27 5.37
C ARG A 199 10.99 -2.40 6.70
N ASN A 200 10.50 -1.77 7.76
CA ASN A 200 11.10 -1.91 9.08
C ASN A 200 11.02 -3.37 9.57
N ALA A 201 9.85 -4.02 9.44
CA ALA A 201 9.69 -5.43 9.78
C ALA A 201 10.67 -6.33 9.01
N VAL A 202 10.88 -6.10 7.71
CA VAL A 202 11.92 -6.79 6.94
C VAL A 202 13.31 -6.52 7.52
N ARG A 203 13.67 -5.24 7.73
CA ARG A 203 15.00 -4.85 8.23
C ARG A 203 15.30 -5.41 9.61
N GLN A 204 14.30 -5.61 10.47
CA GLN A 204 14.42 -6.20 11.80
C GLN A 204 14.22 -7.73 11.81
N ASN A 205 13.91 -8.33 10.66
CA ASN A 205 13.51 -9.73 10.55
C ASN A 205 12.30 -10.09 11.45
N ASP A 206 11.31 -9.21 11.57
CA ASP A 206 10.09 -9.44 12.35
C ASP A 206 9.11 -10.31 11.54
N GLY A 207 9.32 -11.63 11.63
CA GLY A 207 8.53 -12.63 10.91
C GLY A 207 7.01 -12.58 11.21
N PRO A 208 6.56 -12.41 12.48
CA PRO A 208 5.16 -12.20 12.80
C PRO A 208 4.56 -10.97 12.10
N MET A 209 5.22 -9.81 12.13
CA MET A 209 4.73 -8.61 11.45
C MET A 209 4.71 -8.78 9.93
N ILE A 210 5.76 -9.37 9.34
CA ILE A 210 5.78 -9.72 7.92
C ILE A 210 4.55 -10.57 7.56
N THR A 211 4.23 -11.57 8.38
CA THR A 211 3.07 -12.44 8.16
C THR A 211 1.74 -11.70 8.29
N LEU A 212 1.62 -10.79 9.25
CA LEU A 212 0.43 -9.94 9.40
C LEU A 212 0.17 -9.10 8.14
N TYR A 213 1.21 -8.53 7.53
CA TYR A 213 1.05 -7.77 6.28
C TYR A 213 0.53 -8.63 5.13
N TRP A 214 0.95 -9.90 5.04
CA TRP A 214 0.37 -10.81 4.06
C TRP A 214 -1.12 -11.05 4.27
N LYS A 215 -1.60 -11.04 5.53
CA LYS A 215 -3.04 -11.10 5.83
C LYS A 215 -3.75 -9.83 5.37
N CYS A 216 -3.22 -8.66 5.72
CA CYS A 216 -3.80 -7.38 5.30
C CYS A 216 -3.79 -7.18 3.78
N ASP A 217 -2.80 -7.76 3.09
CA ASP A 217 -2.63 -7.64 1.64
C ASP A 217 -3.50 -8.62 0.85
N LEU A 218 -3.95 -9.72 1.45
CA LEU A 218 -4.70 -10.76 0.75
C LEU A 218 -6.01 -10.25 0.12
N PRO A 219 -6.86 -9.45 0.80
CA PRO A 219 -8.05 -8.87 0.17
C PRO A 219 -7.70 -8.01 -1.04
N GLN A 220 -6.61 -7.26 -0.96
CA GLN A 220 -6.15 -6.41 -2.07
C GLN A 220 -5.65 -7.25 -3.24
N PHE A 221 -4.99 -8.39 -3.02
CA PHE A 221 -4.61 -9.30 -4.10
C PHE A 221 -5.81 -9.92 -4.80
N ILE A 222 -6.85 -10.29 -4.05
CA ILE A 222 -8.11 -10.81 -4.60
C ILE A 222 -8.78 -9.74 -5.46
N LYS A 223 -8.98 -8.54 -4.89
CA LYS A 223 -9.65 -7.41 -5.56
C LYS A 223 -8.99 -6.99 -6.87
N HIS A 224 -7.66 -7.04 -6.93
CA HIS A 224 -6.89 -6.63 -8.12
C HIS A 224 -6.58 -7.80 -9.06
N ASN A 225 -7.19 -8.98 -8.87
CA ASN A 225 -6.96 -10.18 -9.68
C ASN A 225 -5.48 -10.61 -9.75
N HIS A 226 -4.74 -10.42 -8.66
CA HIS A 226 -3.35 -10.85 -8.54
C HIS A 226 -3.27 -12.33 -8.14
N THR A 227 -3.81 -13.22 -8.97
CA THR A 227 -4.05 -14.64 -8.67
C THR A 227 -2.81 -15.36 -8.12
N LYS A 228 -1.62 -15.08 -8.67
CA LYS A 228 -0.35 -15.63 -8.15
C LYS A 228 -0.11 -15.25 -6.70
N TYR A 229 -0.31 -13.99 -6.34
CA TYR A 229 -0.09 -13.47 -4.99
C TYR A 229 -1.21 -13.88 -4.04
N THR A 230 -2.45 -14.01 -4.51
CA THR A 230 -3.56 -14.60 -3.75
C THR A 230 -3.25 -16.03 -3.34
N ILE A 231 -2.81 -16.89 -4.28
CA ILE A 231 -2.46 -18.28 -3.98
C ILE A 231 -1.28 -18.34 -3.01
N LEU A 232 -0.24 -17.53 -3.21
CA LEU A 232 0.93 -17.50 -2.33
C LEU A 232 0.57 -17.01 -0.92
N GLY A 233 -0.19 -15.92 -0.82
CA GLY A 233 -0.64 -15.34 0.44
C GLY A 233 -1.55 -16.30 1.21
N HIS A 234 -2.53 -16.90 0.56
CA HIS A 234 -3.41 -17.90 1.17
C HIS A 234 -2.61 -19.09 1.70
N ARG A 235 -1.71 -19.67 0.89
CA ARG A 235 -0.86 -20.80 1.31
C ARG A 235 0.03 -20.43 2.49
N LEU A 236 0.59 -19.22 2.48
CA LEU A 236 1.42 -18.72 3.56
C LEU A 236 0.63 -18.62 4.87
N ILE A 237 -0.52 -17.96 4.83
CA ILE A 237 -1.39 -17.75 5.99
C ILE A 237 -1.91 -19.08 6.54
N ALA A 238 -2.36 -19.99 5.68
CA ALA A 238 -2.83 -21.33 6.08
C ALA A 238 -1.73 -22.13 6.81
N LYS A 239 -0.47 -21.98 6.40
CA LYS A 239 0.68 -22.62 7.06
C LYS A 239 0.99 -22.04 8.44
N PHE A 240 0.54 -20.81 8.74
CA PHE A 240 0.88 -20.08 9.96
C PHE A 240 -0.25 -19.95 10.98
N THR A 241 -1.51 -19.75 10.55
CA THR A 241 -2.57 -19.22 11.44
C THR A 241 -3.88 -20.02 11.47
N GLY A 242 -3.87 -21.29 11.06
CA GLY A 242 -5.02 -22.18 11.20
C GLY A 242 -5.09 -22.88 12.57
N LEU A 243 -6.32 -23.20 13.02
CA LEU A 243 -6.63 -23.97 14.24
C LEU A 243 -5.86 -25.31 14.31
N ASN A 244 -5.45 -25.84 13.15
CA ASN A 244 -4.65 -27.05 12.98
C ASN A 244 -3.46 -26.81 12.03
N CYS A 245 -2.69 -25.74 12.22
CA CYS A 245 -1.50 -25.38 11.42
C CYS A 245 -0.90 -26.55 10.64
N PHE A 246 -0.94 -26.49 9.31
CA PHE A 246 -0.52 -27.59 8.42
C PHE A 246 0.97 -27.98 8.53
N LEU A 247 1.77 -27.18 9.26
CA LEU A 247 3.19 -27.43 9.47
C LEU A 247 3.52 -27.74 10.94
N PRO A 248 4.41 -28.73 11.17
CA PRO A 248 5.08 -28.93 12.46
C PRO A 248 5.70 -27.63 12.99
N LYS A 249 5.72 -27.48 14.32
CA LYS A 249 6.19 -26.26 15.01
C LYS A 249 7.58 -25.82 14.54
N ARG A 250 8.49 -26.76 14.32
CA ARG A 250 9.84 -26.49 13.81
C ARG A 250 9.82 -25.85 12.41
N LEU A 251 9.15 -26.48 11.46
CA LEU A 251 9.08 -25.96 10.08
C LEU A 251 8.36 -24.61 10.03
N ARG A 252 7.40 -24.38 10.94
CA ARG A 252 6.75 -23.07 11.09
C ARG A 252 7.74 -22.01 11.56
N GLN A 253 8.53 -22.31 12.59
CA GLN A 253 9.58 -21.41 13.07
C GLN A 253 10.55 -21.08 11.93
N ASP A 254 11.05 -22.08 11.22
CA ASP A 254 11.96 -21.88 10.09
C ASP A 254 11.31 -21.00 9.01
N LEU A 255 10.04 -21.22 8.67
CA LEU A 255 9.33 -20.43 7.66
C LEU A 255 9.05 -18.98 8.09
N ILE A 256 8.87 -18.72 9.40
CA ILE A 256 8.66 -17.35 9.93
C ILE A 256 9.97 -16.55 9.84
N TRP A 257 11.09 -17.15 10.23
CA TRP A 257 12.35 -16.42 10.43
C TRP A 257 13.32 -16.50 9.25
N ASN A 258 13.22 -17.50 8.38
CA ASN A 258 14.05 -17.63 7.16
C ASN A 258 13.45 -16.84 5.97
N ARG A 259 12.96 -15.63 6.24
CA ARG A 259 12.31 -14.75 5.24
C ARG A 259 13.22 -13.62 4.76
N THR A 260 14.27 -13.34 5.53
CA THR A 260 15.24 -12.30 5.23
C THR A 260 16.65 -12.83 5.40
N ILE A 261 17.61 -12.17 4.73
CA ILE A 261 19.03 -12.48 4.78
C ILE A 261 19.78 -11.20 5.16
N ASN A 262 20.74 -11.33 6.07
CA ASN A 262 21.62 -10.23 6.45
C ASN A 262 23.02 -10.43 5.84
N LEU A 263 23.25 -9.84 4.66
CA LEU A 263 24.54 -9.96 3.95
C LEU A 263 25.64 -9.10 4.58
N SER A 264 25.30 -7.96 5.18
CA SER A 264 26.26 -6.98 5.70
C SER A 264 26.57 -7.17 7.18
N GLY A 265 25.80 -8.01 7.88
CA GLY A 265 25.79 -8.07 9.34
C GLY A 265 25.17 -6.82 9.97
N GLY A 266 24.99 -6.84 11.30
CA GLY A 266 24.49 -5.70 12.07
C GLY A 266 22.96 -5.61 12.17
N ARG A 267 22.49 -4.62 12.95
CA ARG A 267 21.05 -4.40 13.20
C ARG A 267 20.41 -3.63 12.05
N GLY A 268 19.19 -4.00 11.66
CA GLY A 268 18.43 -3.25 10.66
C GLY A 268 18.98 -3.37 9.23
N THR A 269 19.77 -4.39 8.92
CA THR A 269 20.42 -4.57 7.60
C THR A 269 19.91 -5.80 6.86
N ASN A 270 18.85 -6.44 7.37
CA ASN A 270 18.20 -7.56 6.69
C ASN A 270 17.53 -7.11 5.38
N ILE A 271 17.57 -7.99 4.39
CA ILE A 271 16.97 -7.83 3.07
C ILE A 271 16.07 -9.04 2.81
N GLU A 272 14.95 -8.86 2.08
CA GLU A 272 14.08 -9.97 1.70
C GLU A 272 14.87 -11.06 0.95
N THR A 273 14.66 -12.33 1.32
CA THR A 273 15.38 -13.47 0.70
C THR A 273 15.16 -13.53 -0.81
N ASP A 274 13.95 -13.20 -1.28
CA ASP A 274 13.61 -13.17 -2.69
C ASP A 274 14.46 -12.13 -3.46
N LEU A 275 14.62 -10.94 -2.88
CA LEU A 275 15.44 -9.88 -3.45
C LEU A 275 16.94 -10.25 -3.47
N VAL A 276 17.41 -10.95 -2.44
CA VAL A 276 18.79 -11.48 -2.43
C VAL A 276 18.98 -12.53 -3.51
N ASN A 277 18.04 -13.44 -3.68
CA ASN A 277 18.09 -14.43 -4.76
C ASN A 277 18.11 -13.78 -6.14
N ASP A 278 17.35 -12.70 -6.35
CA ASP A 278 17.39 -11.94 -7.60
C ASP A 278 18.76 -11.29 -7.85
N PHE A 279 19.39 -10.74 -6.80
CA PHE A 279 20.75 -10.20 -6.93
C PHE A 279 21.77 -11.29 -7.27
N LEU A 280 21.73 -12.43 -6.57
CA LEU A 280 22.62 -13.56 -6.84
C LEU A 280 22.39 -14.11 -8.25
N ASN A 281 21.13 -14.23 -8.69
CA ASN A 281 20.80 -14.68 -10.04
C ASN A 281 21.34 -13.72 -11.11
N ARG A 282 21.27 -12.41 -10.88
CA ARG A 282 21.83 -11.41 -11.79
C ARG A 282 23.34 -11.50 -11.84
N GLU A 283 24.01 -11.53 -10.69
CA GLU A 283 25.46 -11.67 -10.58
C GLU A 283 25.95 -12.95 -11.27
N PHE A 284 25.29 -14.08 -11.03
CA PHE A 284 25.56 -15.33 -11.71
C PHE A 284 25.43 -15.20 -13.23
N LYS A 285 24.32 -14.62 -13.72
CA LYS A 285 24.07 -14.40 -15.15
C LYS A 285 25.12 -13.49 -15.79
N ASP A 286 25.55 -12.45 -15.10
CA ASP A 286 26.58 -11.54 -15.61
C ASP A 286 27.95 -12.22 -15.64
N SER A 287 28.27 -13.04 -14.63
CA SER A 287 29.51 -13.81 -14.59
C SER A 287 29.62 -14.78 -15.78
N ILE A 288 28.54 -15.49 -16.16
CA ILE A 288 28.54 -16.44 -17.28
C ILE A 288 28.53 -15.75 -18.65
N ARG A 289 28.05 -14.50 -18.77
CA ARG A 289 28.10 -13.74 -20.03
C ARG A 289 29.53 -13.57 -20.53
N SER A 290 30.49 -13.45 -19.61
CA SER A 290 31.91 -13.32 -19.94
C SER A 290 32.51 -14.57 -20.62
N VAL A 291 31.89 -15.74 -20.43
CA VAL A 291 32.36 -17.04 -20.95
C VAL A 291 31.93 -17.29 -22.40
N GLY A 292 30.85 -16.63 -22.87
CA GLY A 292 30.34 -16.78 -24.23
C GLY A 292 29.94 -18.22 -24.58
N HIS A 293 30.31 -18.69 -25.77
CA HIS A 293 29.92 -20.02 -26.29
C HIS A 293 30.62 -21.22 -25.61
N ARG A 294 31.53 -21.01 -24.65
CA ARG A 294 32.29 -22.08 -23.97
C ARG A 294 31.66 -22.51 -22.64
N LEU A 295 30.33 -22.49 -22.55
CA LEU A 295 29.63 -23.00 -21.37
C LEU A 295 29.74 -24.53 -21.31
N THR A 296 30.31 -25.02 -20.22
CA THR A 296 30.30 -26.44 -19.82
C THR A 296 29.71 -26.53 -18.42
N ASP A 297 29.25 -27.72 -18.00
CA ASP A 297 28.70 -27.95 -16.65
C ASP A 297 29.72 -27.60 -15.55
N ASP A 298 31.01 -27.88 -15.78
CA ASP A 298 32.09 -27.52 -14.86
C ASP A 298 32.31 -26.02 -14.77
N THR A 299 32.16 -25.30 -15.87
CA THR A 299 32.22 -23.83 -15.86
C THR A 299 31.00 -23.26 -15.12
N LEU A 300 29.80 -23.76 -15.40
CA LEU A 300 28.58 -23.37 -14.68
C LEU A 300 28.70 -23.60 -13.16
N ALA A 301 29.19 -24.77 -12.75
CA ALA A 301 29.38 -25.11 -11.34
C ALA A 301 30.41 -24.19 -10.66
N ARG A 302 31.48 -23.81 -11.37
CA ARG A 302 32.47 -22.84 -10.86
C ARG A 302 31.88 -21.44 -10.69
N HIS A 303 31.17 -20.93 -11.70
CA HIS A 303 30.49 -19.64 -11.61
C HIS A 303 29.43 -19.61 -10.50
N GLY A 304 28.71 -20.71 -10.29
CA GLY A 304 27.76 -20.84 -9.20
C GLY A 304 28.42 -20.73 -7.82
N LYS A 305 29.60 -21.34 -7.64
CA LYS A 305 30.39 -21.24 -6.39
C LYS A 305 31.00 -19.86 -6.16
N LEU A 306 31.29 -19.12 -7.23
CA LEU A 306 31.86 -17.77 -7.15
C LEU A 306 30.80 -16.68 -6.92
N THR A 307 29.51 -16.99 -7.05
CA THR A 307 28.45 -16.00 -6.85
C THR A 307 28.24 -15.69 -5.37
N GLY A 308 28.09 -14.42 -5.01
CA GLY A 308 27.71 -13.98 -3.67
C GLY A 308 28.90 -13.66 -2.77
N SER A 309 28.86 -14.09 -1.50
CA SER A 309 29.87 -13.70 -0.49
C SER A 309 31.28 -14.21 -0.81
N VAL A 310 31.39 -15.37 -1.46
CA VAL A 310 32.69 -15.96 -1.84
C VAL A 310 33.35 -15.14 -2.95
N GLY A 311 32.59 -14.73 -3.97
CA GLY A 311 33.08 -13.83 -5.03
C GLY A 311 33.55 -12.49 -4.46
N LYS A 312 32.73 -11.88 -3.61
CA LYS A 312 33.09 -10.61 -2.95
C LYS A 312 34.34 -10.72 -2.09
N ALA A 313 34.50 -11.79 -1.31
CA ALA A 313 35.71 -11.98 -0.51
C ALA A 313 36.96 -12.17 -1.38
N LEU A 314 36.83 -12.80 -2.55
CA LEU A 314 37.90 -12.93 -3.54
C LEU A 314 38.23 -11.58 -4.19
N ASP A 315 37.22 -10.81 -4.57
CA ASP A 315 37.39 -9.46 -5.13
C ASP A 315 38.08 -8.54 -4.12
N GLU A 316 37.62 -8.51 -2.86
CA GLU A 316 38.24 -7.74 -1.78
C GLU A 316 39.71 -8.16 -1.55
N ALA A 317 40.02 -9.46 -1.57
CA ALA A 317 41.39 -9.95 -1.45
C ALA A 317 42.26 -9.51 -2.63
N TYR A 318 41.70 -9.51 -3.85
CA TYR A 318 42.42 -9.08 -5.06
C TYR A 318 42.60 -7.56 -5.15
N GLU A 319 41.60 -6.76 -4.78
CA GLU A 319 41.68 -5.30 -4.75
C GLU A 319 42.77 -4.82 -3.78
N ASN A 320 42.85 -5.45 -2.59
CA ASN A 320 43.91 -5.18 -1.61
C ASN A 320 45.32 -5.48 -2.13
N ILE A 321 45.49 -6.48 -3.02
CA ILE A 321 46.78 -6.84 -3.61
C ILE A 321 47.12 -5.94 -4.80
N THR A 322 46.13 -5.59 -5.60
CA THR A 322 46.32 -4.84 -6.86
C THR A 322 46.40 -3.33 -6.66
N GLY A 323 45.99 -2.81 -5.49
CA GLY A 323 46.00 -1.37 -5.20
C GLY A 323 45.03 -0.57 -6.07
N ILE A 324 44.10 -1.25 -6.75
CA ILE A 324 43.04 -0.62 -7.52
C ILE A 324 41.92 -0.29 -6.54
N ASP A 325 41.93 0.93 -6.00
CA ASP A 325 40.79 1.46 -5.27
C ASP A 325 39.62 1.62 -6.24
N SER A 326 38.71 0.65 -6.25
CA SER A 326 37.40 0.79 -6.88
C SER A 326 36.64 1.86 -6.09
N LYS A 327 36.83 3.14 -6.44
CA LYS A 327 36.16 4.27 -5.77
C LYS A 327 34.65 3.97 -5.76
N PRO A 328 34.05 3.67 -4.61
CA PRO A 328 32.60 3.48 -4.56
C PRO A 328 32.00 4.80 -4.99
N GLY A 329 31.20 4.79 -6.05
CA GLY A 329 30.58 5.99 -6.56
C GLY A 329 29.83 6.67 -5.42
N THR A 330 30.36 7.78 -4.92
CA THR A 330 29.70 8.60 -3.90
C THR A 330 28.42 9.13 -4.53
N ARG A 331 27.30 8.46 -4.25
CA ARG A 331 25.98 9.06 -4.48
C ARG A 331 25.95 10.31 -3.62
N LYS A 332 25.88 11.48 -4.25
CA LYS A 332 25.60 12.74 -3.54
C LYS A 332 24.34 12.50 -2.71
N THR A 333 24.48 12.53 -1.40
CA THR A 333 23.35 12.59 -0.47
C THR A 333 22.62 13.88 -0.79
N HIS A 334 21.46 13.76 -1.44
CA HIS A 334 20.55 14.90 -1.62
C HIS A 334 20.23 15.46 -0.23
N GLU A 335 20.30 16.78 -0.04
CA GLU A 335 19.91 17.43 1.20
C GLU A 335 18.39 17.37 1.38
N ARG A 336 17.92 16.20 1.80
CA ARG A 336 16.51 15.88 2.01
C ARG A 336 15.83 16.83 3.00
N LYS A 337 16.59 17.44 3.93
CA LYS A 337 16.07 18.42 4.89
C LYS A 337 15.55 19.68 4.19
N ALA A 338 16.31 20.24 3.24
CA ALA A 338 15.92 21.48 2.56
C ALA A 338 14.61 21.31 1.77
N ASP A 339 14.45 20.17 1.09
CA ASP A 339 13.21 19.85 0.38
C ASP A 339 12.02 19.70 1.33
N LEU A 340 12.22 19.10 2.51
CA LEU A 340 11.17 18.91 3.50
C LEU A 340 10.72 20.26 4.08
N VAL A 341 11.65 21.16 4.40
CA VAL A 341 11.32 22.54 4.83
C VAL A 341 10.50 23.25 3.76
N MET A 342 10.95 23.22 2.51
CA MET A 342 10.22 23.81 1.39
C MET A 342 8.82 23.19 1.21
N MET A 343 8.69 21.87 1.39
CA MET A 343 7.41 21.18 1.30
C MET A 343 6.45 21.60 2.40
N THR A 344 6.92 21.66 3.65
CA THR A 344 6.09 22.11 4.78
C THR A 344 5.66 23.55 4.60
N ASP A 345 6.54 24.45 4.16
CA ASP A 345 6.21 25.87 3.96
C ASP A 345 5.14 26.08 2.89
N ILE A 346 5.24 25.35 1.77
CA ILE A 346 4.24 25.41 0.69
C ILE A 346 2.87 24.90 1.17
N LEU A 347 2.86 23.85 1.98
CA LEU A 347 1.63 23.14 2.35
C LEU A 347 1.00 23.62 3.67
N TYR A 348 1.75 24.32 4.53
CA TYR A 348 1.28 24.79 5.85
C TYR A 348 0.02 25.65 5.74
N HIS A 349 -0.02 26.55 4.75
CA HIS A 349 -1.15 27.45 4.53
C HIS A 349 -2.41 26.75 3.97
N GLU A 350 -2.28 25.53 3.44
CA GLU A 350 -3.40 24.75 2.90
C GLU A 350 -4.22 24.07 4.01
N LYS A 351 -3.74 24.07 5.27
CA LYS A 351 -4.40 23.47 6.45
C LYS A 351 -4.81 22.01 6.25
N LEU A 352 -3.92 21.22 5.65
CA LEU A 352 -4.22 19.85 5.19
C LEU A 352 -4.41 18.82 6.32
N THR A 353 -4.20 19.21 7.58
CA THR A 353 -4.29 18.29 8.74
C THR A 353 -5.64 18.34 9.45
N LYS A 354 -6.48 19.35 9.14
CA LYS A 354 -7.83 19.52 9.69
C LYS A 354 -8.86 19.26 8.60
N GLU A 355 -9.94 18.57 8.97
CA GLU A 355 -11.08 18.38 8.07
C GLU A 355 -11.83 19.70 7.88
N ILE A 356 -11.96 20.13 6.62
CA ILE A 356 -12.69 21.32 6.22
C ILE A 356 -13.67 20.91 5.10
N PRO A 357 -14.98 20.82 5.40
CA PRO A 357 -15.98 20.34 4.45
C PRO A 357 -15.91 21.02 3.08
N GLY A 358 -16.03 20.21 2.02
CA GLY A 358 -16.14 20.70 0.64
C GLY A 358 -14.84 21.16 -0.02
N ARG A 359 -13.67 21.00 0.61
CA ARG A 359 -12.39 21.26 -0.06
C ARG A 359 -12.13 20.27 -1.19
N LEU A 360 -11.70 20.82 -2.32
CA LEU A 360 -11.29 20.07 -3.51
C LEU A 360 -9.92 20.58 -3.96
N PHE A 361 -9.04 19.69 -4.39
CA PHE A 361 -7.83 20.13 -5.10
C PHE A 361 -8.23 20.83 -6.40
N LYS A 362 -7.67 22.02 -6.65
CA LYS A 362 -7.92 22.81 -7.88
C LYS A 362 -7.61 21.98 -9.13
N SER A 363 -6.62 21.10 -9.02
CA SER A 363 -6.19 20.17 -10.05
C SER A 363 -7.22 19.05 -10.32
N PHE A 364 -8.15 18.76 -9.40
CA PHE A 364 -9.15 17.67 -9.48
C PHE A 364 -10.55 18.06 -8.94
N PRO A 365 -11.32 18.86 -9.68
CA PRO A 365 -12.67 19.26 -9.26
C PRO A 365 -13.71 18.12 -9.31
N THR A 366 -13.42 17.03 -10.04
CA THR A 366 -14.38 15.96 -10.36
C THR A 366 -14.03 14.60 -9.76
N ILE A 367 -13.21 14.54 -8.70
CA ILE A 367 -13.01 13.27 -8.01
C ILE A 367 -14.38 12.79 -7.52
N LYS A 368 -14.93 11.74 -8.11
CA LYS A 368 -16.10 11.03 -7.59
C LYS A 368 -15.53 9.89 -6.75
N ASN A 369 -15.74 9.96 -5.44
CA ASN A 369 -15.41 8.96 -4.42
C ASN A 369 -13.93 8.56 -4.33
N ILE A 370 -13.19 9.14 -3.37
CA ILE A 370 -11.88 8.60 -2.92
C ILE A 370 -12.08 7.37 -2.03
N THR A 371 -13.32 7.14 -1.56
CA THR A 371 -13.70 5.98 -0.74
C THR A 371 -13.32 4.64 -1.38
N SER A 372 -13.13 4.58 -2.70
CA SER A 372 -12.71 3.36 -3.42
C SER A 372 -11.22 3.24 -3.74
N MET A 373 -10.37 3.48 -2.74
CA MET A 373 -9.42 2.42 -2.37
C MET A 373 -10.07 1.60 -1.24
N ASP A 374 -11.21 0.99 -1.55
CA ASP A 374 -12.05 0.36 -0.52
C ASP A 374 -11.23 -0.70 0.21
N GLY A 375 -11.32 -0.56 1.53
CA GLY A 375 -11.10 -1.52 2.61
C GLY A 375 -10.45 -2.85 2.26
N ALA A 376 -9.41 -3.16 3.03
CA ALA A 376 -9.11 -4.56 3.35
C ALA A 376 -10.25 -5.16 4.18
#